data_AF-A0A3D1E7A7-F1
#
_entry.id   AF-A0A3D1E7A7-F1
#
_cell.length_a   1.000
_cell.length_b   1.000
_cell.length_c   1.000
_cell.angle_alpha   90.00
_cell.angle_beta   90.00
_cell.angle_gamma   90.00
#
_symmetry.space_group_name_H-M   'P 1'
#
loop_
_entity.id
_entity.type
_entity.pdbx_description
1 polymer ?
#
loop_
_entity_poly.entity_id
_entity_poly.type
_entity_poly.pdbx_seq_one_letter_code
_entity_poly.pdbx_strand_id
1 'polypeptide(L)' 'SSMITNDVRVYKGASWKDRAYWLDPAQRRYMPEYMSTDFIGFRCAMSYLGSKPKSLNRTPKSKTAKK' A
#
# COMPACT_ATOMS: atom_id res chain seq x y z
N SER A 1 -29.10 5.42 8.72
CA SER A 1 -28.52 5.37 7.36
C SER A 1 -27.29 6.26 7.35
N SER A 2 -26.10 5.74 7.05
CA SER A 2 -24.89 6.57 7.01
C SER A 2 -24.92 7.49 5.80
N MET A 3 -24.52 8.76 5.95
CA MET A 3 -24.37 9.72 4.84
C MET A 3 -23.14 9.41 3.98
N ILE A 4 -22.86 8.13 3.73
CA ILE A 4 -21.73 7.68 2.93
C ILE A 4 -22.30 7.32 1.56
N THR A 5 -22.16 8.25 0.63
CA THR A 5 -22.49 8.04 -0.78
C THR A 5 -21.46 7.12 -1.43
N ASN A 6 -21.86 6.41 -2.49
CA ASN A 6 -20.99 5.48 -3.22
C ASN A 6 -19.89 6.16 -4.05
N ASP A 7 -19.94 7.50 -4.13
CA ASP A 7 -19.03 8.32 -4.95
C ASP A 7 -17.72 8.64 -4.23
N VAL A 8 -17.58 8.18 -2.99
CA VAL A 8 -16.42 8.44 -2.13
C VAL A 8 -15.51 7.21 -2.09
N ARG A 9 -14.23 7.42 -2.38
CA ARG A 9 -13.21 6.37 -2.34
C ARG A 9 -12.35 6.50 -1.08
N VAL A 10 -11.94 5.36 -0.55
CA VAL A 10 -10.99 5.30 0.57
C VAL A 10 -9.58 5.23 0.00
N TYR A 11 -8.73 6.15 0.42
CA TYR A 11 -7.29 6.08 0.16
C TYR A 11 -6.52 5.86 1.46
N LYS A 12 -5.39 5.17 1.34
CA LYS A 12 -4.56 4.71 2.45
C LYS A 12 -3.10 5.02 2.15
N GLY A 13 -2.26 4.94 3.18
CA GLY A 13 -0.88 5.39 3.13
C GLY A 13 -0.77 6.87 3.50
N ALA A 14 0.47 7.36 3.58
CA ALA A 14 0.82 8.78 3.75
C ALA A 14 1.17 9.39 2.40
N SER A 15 1.04 10.70 2.31
CA SER A 15 1.75 11.48 1.30
C SER A 15 3.01 12.11 1.88
N TRP A 16 3.87 12.65 1.02
CA TRP A 16 5.04 13.42 1.43
C TRP A 16 4.69 14.66 2.27
N LYS A 17 3.44 15.14 2.17
CA LYS A 17 2.94 16.30 2.91
C LYS A 17 2.47 15.93 4.33
N ASP A 18 2.26 14.64 4.60
CA ASP A 18 1.79 14.17 5.91
C ASP A 18 2.97 14.07 6.90
N ARG A 19 2.77 14.59 8.11
CA ARG A 19 3.76 14.49 9.19
C ARG A 19 3.68 13.10 9.84
N ALA A 20 4.82 12.41 9.94
CA ALA A 20 4.90 11.01 10.37
C ALA A 20 4.24 10.72 11.73
N TYR A 21 4.30 11.66 12.69
CA TYR A 21 3.74 11.48 14.02
C TYR A 21 2.21 11.29 14.03
N TRP A 22 1.50 11.82 13.04
CA TRP A 22 0.04 11.72 12.94
C TRP A 22 -0.43 10.62 11.97
N LEU A 23 0.48 9.74 11.53
CA LEU A 23 0.12 8.68 10.58
C LEU A 23 -0.25 7.39 11.32
N ASP A 24 -1.54 7.09 11.38
CA ASP A 24 -2.05 5.81 11.91
C ASP A 24 -2.49 4.87 10.77
N PRO A 25 -2.00 3.63 10.69
CA PRO A 25 -2.46 2.65 9.70
C PRO A 25 -3.96 2.35 9.76
N ALA A 26 -4.63 2.52 10.90
CA ALA A 26 -6.06 2.28 11.01
C ALA A 26 -6.90 3.43 10.42
N GLN A 27 -6.39 4.65 10.38
CA GLN A 27 -7.11 5.84 9.92
C GLN A 27 -7.56 5.70 8.45
N ARG A 28 -8.86 5.83 8.18
CA ARG A 28 -9.45 5.79 6.83
C ARG A 28 -9.71 7.22 6.36
N ARG A 29 -9.08 7.62 5.26
CA ARG A 29 -9.30 8.92 4.62
C ARG A 29 -10.15 8.76 3.36
N TYR A 30 -10.97 9.76 3.08
CA TYR A 30 -12.03 9.72 2.08
C TYR A 30 -11.84 10.86 1.08
N MET A 31 -11.94 10.57 -0.21
CA MET A 31 -11.91 11.55 -1.30
C MET A 31 -13.02 11.21 -2.30
N PRO A 32 -13.77 12.20 -2.81
CA PRO A 32 -14.66 12.00 -3.94
C PRO A 32 -13.89 11.53 -5.18
N GLU A 33 -14.49 10.64 -5.98
CA GLU A 33 -13.81 10.03 -7.13
C GLU A 33 -13.48 11.00 -8.27
N TYR A 34 -14.16 12.14 -8.37
CA TYR A 34 -13.93 13.15 -9.40
C TYR A 34 -12.77 14.11 -9.07
N MET A 35 -12.21 14.06 -7.86
CA MET A 35 -11.15 14.97 -7.43
C MET A 35 -9.78 14.31 -7.53
N SER A 36 -8.83 15.00 -8.15
CA SER A 36 -7.42 14.63 -8.21
C SER A 36 -6.56 15.56 -7.35
N THR A 37 -5.53 15.02 -6.71
CA THR A 37 -4.55 15.80 -5.94
C THR A 37 -3.14 15.33 -6.23
N ASP A 38 -2.17 16.24 -6.24
CA ASP A 38 -0.77 15.95 -6.62
C ASP A 38 -0.05 14.96 -5.68
N PHE A 39 -0.57 14.76 -4.48
CA PHE A 39 0.05 13.94 -3.44
C PHE A 39 -0.60 12.55 -3.28
N ILE A 40 -1.61 12.22 -4.10
CA ILE A 40 -2.27 10.91 -4.14
C ILE A 40 -1.99 10.24 -5.47
N GLY A 41 -1.66 8.95 -5.41
CA GLY A 41 -1.43 8.10 -6.57
C GLY A 41 -1.99 6.69 -6.39
N PHE A 42 -1.72 5.80 -7.34
CA PHE A 42 -2.25 4.43 -7.35
C PHE A 42 -1.16 3.38 -7.12
N ARG A 43 -1.58 2.22 -6.62
CA ARG A 43 -0.78 0.99 -6.55
C ARG A 43 -1.53 -0.14 -7.21
N CYS A 44 -0.85 -0.90 -8.06
CA CYS A 44 -1.45 -2.04 -8.74
C CYS A 44 -1.56 -3.20 -7.76
N ALA A 45 -2.76 -3.77 -7.65
CA ALA A 45 -3.02 -5.02 -6.94
C ALA A 45 -3.41 -6.07 -7.97
N MET A 46 -2.91 -7.30 -7.81
CA MET A 46 -3.21 -8.42 -8.68
C MET A 46 -3.70 -9.60 -7.85
N SER A 47 -4.69 -10.32 -8.36
CA SER A 47 -5.12 -11.61 -7.78
C SER A 47 -4.01 -12.64 -8.00
N TYR A 48 -3.74 -13.45 -6.97
CA TYR A 48 -2.79 -14.57 -7.11
C TYR A 48 -3.50 -15.77 -7.74
N LEU A 49 -3.09 -16.16 -8.95
CA LEU A 49 -3.72 -17.25 -9.73
C LEU A 49 -3.07 -18.65 -9.51
N GLY A 50 -1.98 -18.77 -8.75
CA GLY A 50 -1.30 -20.05 -8.45
C GLY A 50 -0.22 -20.52 -9.45
N SER A 51 0.83 -21.19 -8.93
CA SER A 51 2.04 -21.82 -9.53
C SER A 51 2.88 -21.02 -10.56
N LYS A 52 4.19 -20.76 -10.49
CA LYS A 52 5.35 -20.65 -9.54
C LYS A 52 6.43 -19.86 -10.33
N PRO A 53 7.36 -19.08 -9.77
CA PRO A 53 8.69 -19.00 -10.35
C PRO A 53 9.49 -20.24 -9.94
N LYS A 54 9.86 -21.07 -10.94
CA LYS A 54 11.05 -21.93 -10.88
C LYS A 54 12.24 -21.03 -10.50
N SER A 55 13.00 -21.42 -9.49
CA SER A 55 14.36 -20.93 -9.18
C SER A 55 14.58 -19.41 -9.36
N LEU A 56 14.19 -18.59 -8.37
CA LEU A 56 15.03 -17.42 -8.11
C LEU A 56 16.19 -17.94 -7.27
N ASN A 57 17.40 -17.87 -7.84
CA ASN A 57 18.66 -18.11 -7.17
C ASN A 57 18.70 -17.29 -5.87
N ARG A 58 18.32 -17.90 -4.75
CA ARG A 58 18.57 -17.34 -3.43
C ARG A 58 20.09 -17.34 -3.31
N THR A 59 20.69 -16.16 -3.39
CA THR A 59 22.11 -15.95 -3.10
C THR A 59 22.50 -16.77 -1.87
N PRO A 60 23.60 -17.54 -1.89
CA PRO A 60 24.01 -18.32 -0.73
C PRO A 60 24.18 -17.33 0.42
N LYS A 61 23.36 -17.45 1.47
CA LYS A 61 23.65 -16.76 2.72
C LYS A 61 25.00 -17.30 3.16
N SER A 62 26.05 -16.48 3.07
CA SER A 62 27.36 -16.81 3.62
C SER A 62 27.14 -17.24 5.06
N LYS A 63 27.45 -18.50 5.37
CA LYS A 63 27.42 -18.98 6.76
C LYS A 63 28.46 -18.14 7.50
N THR A 64 28.04 -17.24 8.36
CA THR A 64 28.93 -16.60 9.33
C THR A 64 29.54 -17.72 10.15
N ALA A 65 30.85 -17.93 10.00
CA ALA A 65 31.60 -18.88 10.81
C ALA A 65 31.54 -18.39 12.27
N LYS A 66 30.88 -19.14 13.14
CA LYS A 66 31.05 -18.97 14.58
C LYS A 66 32.40 -19.57 14.95
N LYS A 67 33.27 -18.72 15.50
CA LYS A 67 34.52 -19.08 16.14
C LYS A 67 34.26 -19.78 17.47
#